data_AF-J9B795-F1
#
_entry.id   AF-J9B795-F1
#
_cell.length_a   1.000
_cell.length_b   1.000
_cell.length_c   1.000
_cell.angle_alpha   90.00
_cell.angle_beta   90.00
_cell.angle_gamma   90.00
#
_symmetry.space_group_name_H-M   'P 1'
#
loop_
_entity.id
_entity.type
_entity.pdbx_description
1 polymer ?
#
loop_
_entity_poly.entity_id
_entity_poly.type
_entity_poly.pdbx_seq_one_letter_code
_entity_poly.pdbx_strand_id
1 'polypeptide(L)'
;MSFMNKVLRGSTLVIVWVFMLAFLIYGDKFFGFGLSRLSVGVESLFLLTLLLALLITIPKLRRDFTGYFFLRDKKHLIIGLPILLAIGMQVAFNFARFIPTWMGGEMIGVGSGQFTTSEILSEMGELILVSIIVPFNEEFLFRYVPYAAILWGANCAKEYSNVFKKLYLNLFVEKNTKYVWVWILSTSFVFAMIHEPNLLNFSFYFIPGIVYALLFLRYGFFSAFLAHSFYNLCSGIVLGMIMRVL
;
A
#
# COMPACT_ATOMS: atom_id res chain seq x y z
N MET A 1 6.46 -8.81 33.13
CA MET A 1 5.59 -9.75 32.37
C MET A 1 6.24 -11.12 32.41
N SER A 2 5.57 -12.16 32.92
CA SER A 2 6.18 -13.49 33.07
C SER A 2 6.49 -14.12 31.70
N PHE A 3 7.47 -15.03 31.65
CA PHE A 3 7.79 -15.82 30.47
C PHE A 3 6.56 -16.56 29.91
N MET A 4 5.74 -17.14 30.81
CA MET A 4 4.48 -17.81 30.48
C MET A 4 3.53 -16.90 29.69
N ASN A 5 3.42 -15.62 30.07
CA ASN A 5 2.54 -14.67 29.36
C ASN A 5 3.06 -14.31 27.97
N LYS A 6 4.39 -14.34 27.75
CA LYS A 6 4.97 -14.14 26.41
C LYS A 6 4.71 -15.36 25.53
N VAL A 7 4.90 -16.57 26.07
CA VAL A 7 4.61 -17.83 25.37
C VAL A 7 3.13 -17.89 24.97
N LEU A 8 2.21 -17.65 25.91
CA LEU A 8 0.77 -17.69 25.63
C LEU A 8 0.36 -16.69 24.53
N ARG A 9 0.92 -15.48 24.54
CA ARG A 9 0.69 -14.48 23.48
C ARG A 9 1.22 -14.94 22.13
N GLY A 10 2.43 -15.50 22.09
CA GLY A 10 3.01 -16.07 20.88
C GLY A 10 2.16 -17.21 20.31
N SER A 11 1.74 -18.14 21.16
CA SER A 11 0.84 -19.23 20.76
C SER A 11 -0.50 -18.71 20.25
N THR A 12 -1.09 -17.73 20.93
CA THR A 12 -2.35 -17.10 20.49
C THR A 12 -2.21 -16.45 19.12
N LEU A 13 -1.11 -15.73 18.88
CA LEU A 13 -0.80 -15.13 17.57
C LEU A 13 -0.76 -16.19 16.47
N VAL A 14 0.00 -17.26 16.68
CA VAL A 14 0.15 -18.34 15.70
C VAL A 14 -1.20 -19.01 15.43
N ILE A 15 -1.97 -19.31 16.47
CA ILE A 15 -3.31 -19.91 16.34
C ILE A 15 -4.22 -19.00 15.51
N VAL A 16 -4.39 -17.74 15.91
CA VAL A 16 -5.25 -16.77 15.19
C VAL A 16 -4.83 -16.66 13.73
N TRP A 17 -3.53 -16.53 13.48
CA TRP A 17 -2.98 -16.40 12.14
C TRP A 17 -3.27 -17.65 11.27
N VAL A 18 -2.97 -18.85 11.77
CA VAL A 18 -3.20 -20.11 11.03
C VAL A 18 -4.67 -20.30 10.73
N PHE A 19 -5.56 -20.04 11.69
CA PHE A 19 -7.01 -20.14 11.46
C PHE A 19 -7.51 -19.14 10.42
N MET A 20 -7.02 -17.88 10.45
CA MET A 20 -7.36 -16.88 9.43
C MET A 20 -6.87 -17.27 8.05
N LEU A 21 -5.63 -17.75 7.95
CA LEU A 21 -5.05 -18.20 6.68
C LEU A 21 -5.80 -19.40 6.12
N ALA A 22 -6.09 -20.41 6.94
CA ALA A 22 -6.87 -21.56 6.56
C ALA A 22 -8.28 -21.16 6.10
N PHE A 23 -8.93 -20.23 6.81
CA PHE A 23 -10.24 -19.70 6.45
C PHE A 23 -10.22 -19.01 5.07
N LEU A 24 -9.24 -18.13 4.80
CA LEU A 24 -9.15 -17.45 3.51
C LEU A 24 -8.79 -18.41 2.37
N ILE A 25 -7.93 -19.41 2.60
CA ILE A 25 -7.61 -20.43 1.60
C ILE A 25 -8.84 -21.30 1.28
N TYR A 26 -9.61 -21.68 2.31
CA TYR A 26 -10.83 -22.45 2.10
C TYR A 26 -11.89 -21.61 1.37
N GLY A 27 -12.04 -20.34 1.75
CA GLY A 27 -12.92 -19.38 1.06
C GLY A 27 -12.53 -19.19 -0.41
N ASP A 28 -11.24 -19.00 -0.69
CA ASP A 28 -10.71 -18.91 -2.05
C ASP A 28 -11.08 -20.14 -2.90
N LYS A 29 -10.94 -21.35 -2.35
CA LYS A 29 -11.34 -22.59 -3.03
C LYS A 29 -12.85 -22.69 -3.20
N PHE A 30 -13.63 -22.31 -2.19
CA PHE A 30 -15.09 -22.38 -2.22
C PHE A 30 -15.68 -21.43 -3.25
N PHE A 31 -15.18 -20.20 -3.34
CA PHE A 31 -15.64 -19.20 -4.31
C PHE A 31 -14.95 -19.31 -5.69
N GLY A 32 -13.89 -20.11 -5.80
CA GLY A 32 -13.15 -20.29 -7.04
C GLY A 32 -12.34 -19.06 -7.46
N PHE A 33 -11.81 -18.29 -6.51
CA PHE A 33 -11.08 -17.05 -6.85
C PHE A 33 -9.72 -17.30 -7.50
N GLY A 34 -9.00 -18.36 -7.06
CA GLY A 34 -7.71 -18.79 -7.62
C GLY A 34 -6.49 -18.21 -6.89
N LEU A 35 -6.67 -17.44 -5.83
CA LEU A 35 -5.61 -16.76 -5.08
C LEU A 35 -4.58 -17.73 -4.50
N SER A 36 -5.03 -18.86 -3.94
CA SER A 36 -4.16 -19.86 -3.32
C SER A 36 -3.40 -20.74 -4.33
N ARG A 37 -3.67 -20.57 -5.63
CA ARG A 37 -3.01 -21.29 -6.73
C ARG A 37 -1.90 -20.47 -7.39
N LEU A 38 -1.80 -19.19 -7.05
CA LEU A 38 -0.82 -18.25 -7.58
C LEU A 38 0.16 -17.84 -6.48
N SER A 39 1.46 -17.84 -6.75
CA SER A 39 2.50 -17.48 -5.76
C SER A 39 2.26 -16.11 -5.12
N VAL A 40 2.03 -15.08 -5.95
CA VAL A 40 1.73 -13.71 -5.52
C VAL A 40 0.46 -13.66 -4.65
N GLY A 41 -0.56 -14.46 -4.99
CA GLY A 41 -1.78 -14.56 -4.22
C GLY A 41 -1.55 -15.17 -2.83
N VAL A 42 -0.78 -16.26 -2.75
CA VAL A 42 -0.40 -16.91 -1.49
C VAL A 42 0.42 -15.98 -0.61
N GLU A 43 1.45 -15.32 -1.17
CA GLU A 43 2.28 -14.36 -0.45
C GLU A 43 1.45 -13.19 0.11
N SER A 44 0.53 -12.68 -0.72
CA SER A 44 -0.36 -11.58 -0.34
C SER A 44 -1.33 -11.98 0.78
N LEU A 45 -1.90 -13.18 0.73
CA LEU A 45 -2.76 -13.73 1.79
C LEU A 45 -1.99 -13.98 3.09
N PHE A 46 -0.78 -14.53 2.98
CA PHE A 46 0.11 -14.75 4.13
C PHE A 46 0.38 -13.44 4.86
N LEU A 47 0.80 -12.41 4.13
CA LEU A 47 1.14 -11.11 4.70
C LEU A 47 -0.08 -10.44 5.33
N LEU A 48 -1.22 -10.43 4.61
CA LEU A 48 -2.47 -9.84 5.11
C LEU A 48 -2.92 -10.51 6.42
N THR A 49 -2.94 -11.84 6.45
CA THR A 49 -3.41 -12.58 7.62
C THR A 49 -2.46 -12.47 8.80
N LEU A 50 -1.15 -12.47 8.57
CA LEU A 50 -0.15 -12.26 9.62
C LEU A 50 -0.33 -10.90 10.27
N LEU A 51 -0.52 -9.86 9.46
CA LEU A 51 -0.76 -8.51 9.92
C LEU A 51 -2.03 -8.39 10.74
N LEU A 52 -3.15 -8.94 10.24
CA LEU A 52 -4.42 -8.90 10.97
C LEU A 52 -4.30 -9.65 12.30
N ALA A 53 -3.62 -10.80 12.33
CA ALA A 53 -3.35 -11.54 13.55
C ALA A 53 -2.50 -10.73 14.55
N LEU A 54 -1.49 -10.00 14.07
CA LEU A 54 -0.70 -9.08 14.91
C LEU A 54 -1.57 -7.96 15.50
N LEU A 55 -2.45 -7.34 14.71
CA LEU A 55 -3.39 -6.31 15.19
C LEU A 55 -4.43 -6.88 16.18
N ILE A 56 -4.89 -8.11 15.99
CA ILE A 56 -5.85 -8.75 16.90
C ILE A 56 -5.18 -9.06 18.24
N THR A 57 -3.99 -9.64 18.22
CA THR A 57 -3.34 -10.20 19.41
C THR A 57 -2.43 -9.24 20.18
N ILE A 58 -1.99 -8.13 19.57
CA ILE A 58 -1.13 -7.12 20.20
C ILE A 58 -1.91 -5.81 20.36
N PRO A 59 -2.57 -5.55 21.51
CA PRO A 59 -3.41 -4.38 21.71
C PRO A 59 -2.70 -3.04 21.54
N LYS A 60 -1.40 -2.98 21.91
CA LYS A 60 -0.59 -1.76 21.72
C LYS A 60 -0.43 -1.46 20.24
N LEU A 61 -0.04 -2.44 19.44
CA LEU A 61 0.10 -2.30 17.99
C LEU A 61 -1.24 -1.91 17.35
N ARG A 62 -2.35 -2.52 17.78
CA ARG A 62 -3.70 -2.14 17.33
C ARG A 62 -4.01 -0.68 17.61
N ARG A 63 -3.73 -0.21 18.84
CA ARG A 63 -3.99 1.17 19.24
C ARG A 63 -3.14 2.14 18.43
N ASP A 64 -1.87 1.82 18.24
CA ASP A 64 -0.95 2.64 17.45
C ASP A 64 -1.43 2.70 15.98
N PHE A 65 -1.74 1.56 15.37
CA PHE A 65 -2.25 1.49 13.99
C PHE A 65 -3.58 2.24 13.82
N THR A 66 -4.54 2.04 14.72
CA THR A 66 -5.83 2.75 14.69
C THR A 66 -5.67 4.26 14.84
N GLY A 67 -4.68 4.73 15.60
CA GLY A 67 -4.31 6.14 15.70
C GLY A 67 -3.79 6.75 14.39
N TYR A 68 -3.28 5.93 13.47
CA TYR A 68 -2.87 6.34 12.12
C TYR A 68 -3.88 6.00 11.03
N PHE A 69 -4.95 5.26 11.36
CA PHE A 69 -5.92 4.81 10.37
C PHE A 69 -6.74 5.98 9.81
N PHE A 70 -7.17 6.88 10.70
CA PHE A 70 -7.77 8.18 10.37
C PHE A 70 -7.06 9.28 11.15
N LEU A 71 -6.54 10.30 10.45
CA LEU A 71 -5.88 11.46 11.07
C LEU A 71 -6.75 12.72 11.07
N ARG A 72 -7.92 12.67 10.43
CA ARG A 72 -8.90 13.76 10.36
C ARG A 72 -10.31 13.17 10.30
N ASP A 73 -11.31 14.02 10.53
CA ASP A 73 -12.73 13.61 10.50
C ASP A 73 -13.48 14.11 9.24
N LYS A 74 -12.79 14.80 8.32
CA LYS A 74 -13.39 15.35 7.10
C LYS A 74 -13.57 14.28 6.02
N LYS A 75 -14.71 13.56 6.07
CA LYS A 75 -15.03 12.42 5.17
C LYS A 75 -14.77 12.70 3.68
N HIS A 76 -15.14 13.87 3.15
CA HIS A 76 -14.91 14.22 1.73
C HIS A 76 -13.43 14.25 1.35
N LEU A 77 -12.52 14.58 2.27
CA LEU A 77 -11.08 14.57 2.03
C LEU A 77 -10.45 13.18 2.23
N ILE A 78 -11.09 12.32 3.02
CA ILE A 78 -10.61 10.97 3.37
C ILE A 78 -11.12 9.93 2.36
N ILE A 79 -12.27 10.19 1.74
CA ILE A 79 -12.94 9.30 0.79
C ILE A 79 -12.97 9.92 -0.60
N GLY A 80 -13.57 11.10 -0.74
CA GLY A 80 -13.77 11.72 -2.06
C GLY A 80 -12.48 12.10 -2.77
N LEU A 81 -11.60 12.84 -2.07
CA LEU A 81 -10.31 13.27 -2.62
C LEU A 81 -9.42 12.10 -3.12
N PRO A 82 -9.16 11.03 -2.34
CA PRO A 82 -8.33 9.93 -2.81
C PRO A 82 -8.91 9.21 -4.04
N ILE A 83 -10.23 9.05 -4.12
CA ILE A 83 -10.89 8.47 -5.31
C ILE A 83 -10.67 9.37 -6.54
N LEU A 84 -10.89 10.68 -6.39
CA LEU A 84 -10.70 11.63 -7.48
C LEU A 84 -9.24 11.69 -7.97
N LEU A 85 -8.29 11.69 -7.04
CA LEU A 85 -6.86 11.65 -7.37
C LEU A 85 -6.49 10.36 -8.09
N ALA A 86 -7.00 9.22 -7.64
CA ALA A 86 -6.76 7.92 -8.27
C ALA A 86 -7.25 7.88 -9.73
N ILE A 87 -8.49 8.30 -9.97
CA ILE A 87 -9.07 8.36 -11.32
C ILE A 87 -8.30 9.36 -12.19
N GLY A 88 -8.01 10.55 -11.66
CA GLY A 88 -7.25 11.57 -12.40
C GLY A 88 -5.86 11.11 -12.80
N MET A 89 -5.14 10.43 -11.89
CA MET A 89 -3.84 9.82 -12.20
C MET A 89 -3.96 8.72 -13.24
N GLN A 90 -4.98 7.85 -13.16
CA GLN A 90 -5.17 6.80 -14.16
C GLN A 90 -5.43 7.37 -15.55
N VAL A 91 -6.26 8.41 -15.67
CA VAL A 91 -6.50 9.08 -16.95
C VAL A 91 -5.21 9.70 -17.48
N ALA A 92 -4.47 10.44 -16.65
CA ALA A 92 -3.24 11.09 -17.05
C ALA A 92 -2.15 10.10 -17.50
N PHE A 93 -1.91 9.03 -16.74
CA PHE A 93 -0.88 8.05 -17.08
C PHE A 93 -1.24 7.17 -18.26
N ASN A 94 -2.50 6.71 -18.37
CA ASN A 94 -2.89 5.97 -19.56
C ASN A 94 -2.79 6.85 -20.81
N PHE A 95 -3.21 8.12 -20.74
CA PHE A 95 -3.00 9.05 -21.87
C PHE A 95 -1.51 9.20 -22.21
N ALA A 96 -0.64 9.40 -21.21
CA ALA A 96 0.80 9.51 -21.42
C ALA A 96 1.42 8.27 -22.07
N ARG A 97 0.92 7.06 -21.74
CA ARG A 97 1.38 5.80 -22.34
C ARG A 97 1.15 5.73 -23.84
N PHE A 98 0.12 6.39 -24.36
CA PHE A 98 -0.21 6.40 -25.78
C PHE A 98 0.52 7.48 -26.59
N ILE A 99 1.13 8.49 -25.97
CA ILE A 99 1.81 9.58 -26.70
C ILE A 99 2.80 9.06 -27.76
N PRO A 100 3.68 8.07 -27.47
CA PRO A 100 4.59 7.56 -28.48
C PRO A 100 3.89 6.87 -29.67
N THR A 101 2.70 6.29 -29.46
CA THR A 101 1.95 5.61 -30.53
C THR A 101 1.49 6.59 -31.62
N TRP A 102 1.19 7.84 -31.25
CA TRP A 102 0.87 8.90 -32.22
C TRP A 102 2.07 9.36 -33.04
N MET A 103 3.28 9.01 -32.59
CA MET A 103 4.54 9.30 -33.27
C MET A 103 5.08 8.06 -34.02
N GLY A 104 4.30 6.98 -34.14
CA GLY A 104 4.69 5.72 -34.77
C GLY A 104 5.55 4.80 -33.90
N GLY A 105 5.67 5.09 -32.60
CA GLY A 105 6.35 4.24 -31.62
C GLY A 105 5.41 3.26 -30.91
N GLU A 106 5.97 2.45 -30.01
CA GLU A 106 5.20 1.52 -29.18
C GLU A 106 4.62 2.19 -27.93
N MET A 107 3.48 1.69 -27.44
CA MET A 107 2.88 2.14 -26.18
C MET A 107 3.85 1.91 -25.02
N ILE A 108 3.96 2.86 -24.09
CA ILE A 108 4.79 2.70 -22.90
C ILE A 108 4.20 1.55 -22.05
N GLY A 109 4.99 0.50 -21.86
CA GLY A 109 4.66 -0.64 -21.00
C GLY A 109 4.65 -0.28 -19.52
N VAL A 110 4.07 -1.16 -18.70
CA VAL A 110 4.22 -1.13 -17.24
C VAL A 110 5.58 -1.68 -16.83
N GLY A 111 6.01 -1.44 -15.59
CA GLY A 111 7.22 -2.03 -15.01
C GLY A 111 7.11 -3.56 -14.93
N SER A 112 8.24 -4.27 -15.02
CA SER A 112 8.26 -5.74 -15.10
C SER A 112 7.79 -6.44 -13.82
N GLY A 113 7.90 -5.75 -12.67
CA GLY A 113 7.40 -6.24 -11.39
C GLY A 113 5.91 -6.02 -11.18
N GLN A 114 5.21 -5.36 -12.13
CA GLN A 114 3.76 -5.13 -12.02
C GLN A 114 2.99 -6.42 -12.29
N PHE A 115 1.98 -6.69 -11.45
CA PHE A 115 1.04 -7.78 -11.72
C PHE A 115 0.31 -7.56 -13.05
N THR A 116 0.37 -8.56 -13.92
CA THR A 116 -0.41 -8.65 -15.16
C THR A 116 -1.46 -9.75 -15.04
N THR A 117 -2.54 -9.62 -15.80
CA THR A 117 -3.69 -10.53 -15.81
C THR A 117 -3.24 -11.99 -15.91
N SER A 118 -3.85 -12.86 -15.11
CA SER A 118 -3.46 -14.27 -14.99
C SER A 118 -4.62 -15.21 -15.34
N GLU A 119 -4.35 -16.22 -16.17
CA GLU A 119 -5.34 -17.27 -16.51
C GLU A 119 -5.76 -18.13 -15.31
N ILE A 120 -5.02 -18.07 -14.19
CA ILE A 120 -5.30 -18.83 -12.98
C ILE A 120 -6.40 -18.17 -12.14
N LEU A 121 -6.51 -16.84 -12.20
CA LEU A 121 -7.46 -16.08 -11.40
C LEU A 121 -8.79 -15.97 -12.13
N SER A 122 -9.88 -16.07 -11.37
CA SER A 122 -11.17 -15.54 -11.84
C SER A 122 -11.10 -14.01 -11.89
N GLU A 123 -11.99 -13.37 -12.66
CA GLU A 123 -12.11 -11.91 -12.71
C GLU A 123 -12.29 -11.28 -11.31
N MET A 124 -13.14 -11.89 -10.48
CA MET A 124 -13.35 -11.45 -9.10
C MET A 124 -12.10 -11.67 -8.22
N GLY A 125 -11.38 -12.78 -8.43
CA GLY A 125 -10.13 -13.07 -7.73
C GLY A 125 -9.05 -12.04 -8.05
N GLU A 126 -8.90 -11.68 -9.32
CA GLU A 126 -7.99 -10.63 -9.76
C GLU A 126 -8.38 -9.27 -9.18
N LEU A 127 -9.67 -8.92 -9.21
CA LEU A 127 -10.16 -7.67 -8.61
C LEU A 127 -9.84 -7.60 -7.11
N ILE A 128 -10.12 -8.65 -6.34
CA ILE A 128 -9.85 -8.71 -4.90
C ILE A 128 -8.34 -8.62 -4.63
N LEU A 129 -7.52 -9.37 -5.38
CA LEU A 129 -6.08 -9.36 -5.21
C LEU A 129 -5.49 -7.98 -5.48
N VAL A 130 -5.74 -7.45 -6.68
CA VAL A 130 -5.08 -6.26 -7.22
C VAL A 130 -5.66 -4.97 -6.65
N SER A 131 -6.94 -4.95 -6.28
CA SER A 131 -7.61 -3.73 -5.78
C SER A 131 -7.76 -3.67 -4.27
N ILE A 132 -7.64 -4.79 -3.53
CA ILE A 132 -7.86 -4.81 -2.08
C ILE A 132 -6.62 -5.34 -1.35
N ILE A 133 -6.22 -6.59 -1.61
CA ILE A 133 -5.20 -7.27 -0.80
C ILE A 133 -3.82 -6.63 -1.03
N VAL A 134 -3.39 -6.51 -2.29
CA VAL A 134 -2.09 -5.95 -2.65
C VAL A 134 -1.98 -4.48 -2.22
N PRO A 135 -2.94 -3.58 -2.54
CA PRO A 135 -2.89 -2.19 -2.07
C PRO A 135 -2.82 -2.06 -0.55
N PHE A 136 -3.57 -2.87 0.20
CA PHE A 136 -3.50 -2.86 1.66
C PHE A 136 -2.10 -3.22 2.16
N ASN A 137 -1.54 -4.32 1.64
CA ASN A 137 -0.22 -4.81 2.00
C ASN A 137 0.87 -3.79 1.68
N GLU A 138 0.84 -3.23 0.47
CA GLU A 138 1.82 -2.25 0.02
C GLU A 138 1.73 -0.94 0.81
N GLU A 139 0.53 -0.40 1.03
CA GLU A 139 0.40 0.79 1.87
C GLU A 139 0.88 0.53 3.30
N PHE A 140 0.68 -0.67 3.81
CA PHE A 140 1.16 -1.00 5.15
C PHE A 140 2.68 -1.07 5.20
N LEU A 141 3.28 -1.78 4.25
CA LEU A 141 4.73 -2.00 4.19
C LEU A 141 5.52 -0.76 3.79
N PHE A 142 5.00 0.10 2.91
CA PHE A 142 5.75 1.23 2.38
C PHE A 142 5.42 2.56 3.05
N ARG A 143 4.27 2.68 3.73
CA ARG A 143 3.87 3.93 4.39
C ARG A 143 3.81 3.76 5.91
N TYR A 144 2.96 2.87 6.41
CA TYR A 144 2.78 2.72 7.84
C TYR A 144 4.06 2.20 8.55
N VAL A 145 4.61 1.07 8.11
CA VAL A 145 5.77 0.44 8.76
C VAL A 145 7.00 1.36 8.78
N PRO A 146 7.43 1.99 7.67
CA PRO A 146 8.60 2.86 7.68
C PRO A 146 8.37 4.09 8.56
N TYR A 147 7.17 4.68 8.52
CA TYR A 147 6.84 5.82 9.36
C TYR A 147 6.89 5.46 10.86
N ALA A 148 6.24 4.36 11.24
CA ALA A 148 6.21 3.89 12.63
C ALA A 148 7.58 3.43 13.13
N ALA A 149 8.37 2.75 12.29
CA ALA A 149 9.72 2.29 12.65
C ALA A 149 10.67 3.47 12.86
N ILE A 150 10.66 4.47 11.96
CA ILE A 150 11.46 5.69 12.12
C ILE A 150 11.02 6.47 13.36
N LEU A 151 9.71 6.59 13.61
CA LEU A 151 9.18 7.24 14.81
C LEU A 151 9.70 6.56 16.08
N TRP A 152 9.57 5.24 16.14
CA TRP A 152 10.01 4.46 17.29
C TRP A 152 11.51 4.59 17.52
N GLY A 153 12.32 4.38 16.47
CA GLY A 153 13.78 4.49 16.55
C GLY A 153 14.24 5.90 16.95
N ALA A 154 13.67 6.94 16.31
CA ALA A 154 14.01 8.32 16.63
C ALA A 154 13.58 8.70 18.06
N ASN A 155 12.41 8.25 18.52
CA ASN A 155 11.94 8.53 19.87
C ASN A 155 12.77 7.83 20.95
N CYS A 156 13.23 6.60 20.70
CA CYS A 156 14.12 5.89 21.63
C CYS A 156 15.53 6.49 21.69
N ALA A 157 16.03 7.02 20.58
CA ALA A 157 17.40 7.54 20.47
C ALA A 157 17.54 9.06 20.70
N LYS A 158 16.44 9.81 20.81
CA LYS A 158 16.47 11.28 20.86
C LYS A 158 17.26 11.87 22.03
N GLU A 159 17.30 11.18 23.17
CA GLU A 159 18.05 11.65 24.35
C GLU A 159 19.56 11.39 24.21
N TYR A 160 19.96 10.49 23.30
CA TYR A 160 21.34 10.04 23.13
C TYR A 160 22.01 10.61 21.88
N SER A 161 21.26 11.24 20.97
CA SER A 161 21.79 11.75 19.71
C SER A 161 21.02 12.97 19.21
N ASN A 162 21.75 14.06 18.95
CA ASN A 162 21.20 15.28 18.36
C ASN A 162 20.59 15.03 16.96
N VAL A 163 21.13 14.07 16.19
CA VAL A 163 20.60 13.72 14.87
C VAL A 163 19.22 13.09 15.01
N PHE A 164 19.06 12.11 15.90
CA PHE A 164 17.76 11.47 16.15
C PHE A 164 16.77 12.42 16.83
N LYS A 165 17.24 13.30 17.72
CA LYS A 165 16.41 14.37 18.30
C LYS A 165 15.86 15.30 17.21
N LYS A 166 16.73 15.76 16.31
CA LYS A 166 16.34 16.64 15.20
C LYS A 166 15.38 15.94 14.26
N LEU A 167 15.63 14.67 13.91
CA LEU A 167 14.73 13.86 13.09
C LEU A 167 13.36 13.70 13.75
N TYR A 168 13.33 13.34 15.04
CA TYR A 168 12.10 13.17 15.80
C TYR A 168 11.25 14.45 15.81
N LEU A 169 11.87 15.57 16.19
CA LEU A 169 11.18 16.86 16.25
C LEU A 169 10.70 17.31 14.87
N ASN A 170 11.56 17.30 13.86
CA ASN A 170 11.23 17.85 12.55
C ASN A 170 10.24 16.98 11.77
N LEU A 171 10.32 15.64 11.85
CA LEU A 171 9.43 14.78 11.06
C LEU A 171 8.08 14.52 11.74
N PHE A 172 8.05 14.39 13.07
CA PHE A 172 6.87 13.91 13.78
C PHE A 172 6.18 14.97 14.64
N VAL A 173 6.92 15.95 15.19
CA VAL A 173 6.37 16.99 16.07
C VAL A 173 6.04 18.27 15.30
N GLU A 174 7.07 18.91 14.76
CA GLU A 174 6.96 20.18 14.02
C GLU A 174 6.48 19.98 12.59
N LYS A 175 6.65 18.77 12.03
CA LYS A 175 6.35 18.43 10.63
C LYS A 175 6.99 19.42 9.65
N ASN A 176 8.26 19.72 9.87
CA ASN A 176 9.09 20.56 9.02
C ASN A 176 9.02 20.06 7.56
N THR A 177 8.72 20.98 6.66
CA THR A 177 8.48 20.70 5.23
C THR A 177 9.60 19.91 4.58
N LYS A 178 10.87 20.22 4.86
CA LYS A 178 12.01 19.51 4.26
C LYS A 178 12.06 18.05 4.70
N TYR A 179 11.87 17.77 5.98
CA TYR A 179 11.90 16.41 6.51
C TYR A 179 10.72 15.57 6.01
N VAL A 180 9.53 16.18 5.96
CA VAL A 180 8.34 15.55 5.39
C VAL A 180 8.56 15.18 3.93
N TRP A 181 9.07 16.11 3.11
CA TRP A 181 9.34 15.82 1.70
C TRP A 181 10.44 14.79 1.50
N VAL A 182 11.51 14.80 2.31
CA VAL A 182 12.54 13.75 2.25
C VAL A 182 11.91 12.37 2.51
N TRP A 183 11.03 12.25 3.50
CA TRP A 183 10.34 10.98 3.78
C TRP A 183 9.40 10.58 2.64
N ILE A 184 8.62 11.53 2.09
CA ILE A 184 7.73 11.28 0.95
C ILE A 184 8.54 10.79 -0.26
N LEU A 185 9.61 11.50 -0.63
CA LEU A 185 10.39 11.18 -1.82
C LEU A 185 11.13 9.84 -1.66
N SER A 186 11.69 9.56 -0.48
CA SER A 186 12.42 8.30 -0.26
C SER A 186 11.49 7.08 -0.28
N THR A 187 10.35 7.14 0.41
CA THR A 187 9.37 6.04 0.41
C THR A 187 8.74 5.83 -0.96
N SER A 188 8.44 6.92 -1.68
CA SER A 188 7.90 6.86 -3.04
C SER A 188 8.91 6.30 -4.04
N PHE A 189 10.19 6.61 -3.88
CA PHE A 189 11.26 6.04 -4.70
C PHE A 189 11.37 4.54 -4.50
N VAL A 190 11.45 4.07 -3.24
CA VAL A 190 11.50 2.62 -2.94
C VAL A 190 10.26 1.91 -3.48
N PHE A 191 9.08 2.50 -3.29
CA PHE A 191 7.82 2.00 -3.86
C PHE A 191 7.85 1.94 -5.39
N ALA A 192 8.46 2.91 -6.06
CA ALA A 192 8.59 2.86 -7.51
C ALA A 192 9.54 1.73 -7.95
N MET A 193 10.69 1.60 -7.29
CA MET A 193 11.73 0.66 -7.70
C MET A 193 11.33 -0.82 -7.53
N ILE A 194 10.47 -1.18 -6.57
CA ILE A 194 10.00 -2.57 -6.44
C ILE A 194 9.13 -3.03 -7.62
N HIS A 195 8.56 -2.09 -8.36
CA HIS A 195 7.81 -2.38 -9.59
C HIS A 195 8.72 -2.53 -10.82
N GLU A 196 10.05 -2.48 -10.62
CA GLU A 196 11.07 -2.64 -11.65
C GLU A 196 10.83 -1.77 -12.90
N PRO A 197 10.69 -0.44 -12.73
CA PRO A 197 10.44 0.45 -13.85
C PRO A 197 11.71 0.66 -14.69
N ASN A 198 11.49 1.00 -15.95
CA ASN A 198 12.49 1.66 -16.79
C ASN A 198 12.30 3.19 -16.74
N LEU A 199 13.14 3.93 -17.47
CA LEU A 199 13.09 5.40 -17.47
C LEU A 199 11.74 5.95 -17.97
N LEU A 200 11.06 5.25 -18.87
CA LEU A 200 9.81 5.71 -19.49
C LEU A 200 8.59 5.53 -18.58
N ASN A 201 8.61 4.56 -17.66
CA ASN A 201 7.47 4.24 -16.80
C ASN A 201 7.72 4.45 -15.30
N PHE A 202 8.92 4.88 -14.89
CA PHE A 202 9.23 5.21 -13.49
C PHE A 202 8.21 6.18 -12.87
N SER A 203 7.78 7.20 -13.62
CA SER A 203 6.82 8.20 -13.16
C SER A 203 5.44 7.61 -12.84
N PHE A 204 5.06 6.48 -13.47
CA PHE A 204 3.78 5.81 -13.24
C PHE A 204 3.68 5.16 -11.86
N TYR A 205 4.81 4.98 -11.17
CA TYR A 205 4.85 4.44 -9.81
C TYR A 205 5.29 5.49 -8.81
N PHE A 206 6.26 6.33 -9.18
CA PHE A 206 6.80 7.36 -8.30
C PHE A 206 5.78 8.44 -7.95
N ILE A 207 5.00 8.93 -8.94
CA ILE A 207 4.01 10.00 -8.70
C ILE A 207 2.82 9.48 -7.86
N PRO A 208 2.20 8.31 -8.16
CA PRO A 208 1.23 7.72 -7.25
C PRO A 208 1.81 7.50 -5.86
N GLY A 209 3.07 7.05 -5.76
CA GLY A 209 3.77 6.91 -4.49
C GLY A 209 3.77 8.19 -3.67
N ILE A 210 4.07 9.34 -4.30
CA ILE A 210 4.04 10.66 -3.66
C ILE A 210 2.64 11.00 -3.18
N VAL A 211 1.63 10.77 -4.04
CA VAL A 211 0.23 11.06 -3.70
C VAL A 211 -0.24 10.22 -2.52
N TYR A 212 0.05 8.92 -2.50
CA TYR A 212 -0.31 8.03 -1.40
C TYR A 212 0.40 8.43 -0.09
N ALA A 213 1.69 8.79 -0.16
CA ALA A 213 2.44 9.28 0.99
C ALA A 213 1.85 10.59 1.56
N LEU A 214 1.43 11.53 0.70
CA LEU A 214 0.76 12.77 1.11
C LEU A 214 -0.60 12.49 1.77
N LEU A 215 -1.40 11.59 1.18
CA LEU A 215 -2.69 11.19 1.74
C LEU A 215 -2.52 10.50 3.09
N PHE A 216 -1.54 9.61 3.23
CA PHE A 216 -1.20 8.94 4.48
C PHE A 216 -0.87 9.96 5.58
N LEU A 217 0.07 10.88 5.33
CA LEU A 217 0.50 11.86 6.34
C LEU A 217 -0.59 12.86 6.73
N ARG A 218 -1.52 13.16 5.82
CA ARG A 218 -2.53 14.22 6.00
C ARG A 218 -3.87 13.70 6.51
N TYR A 219 -4.26 12.50 6.10
CA TYR A 219 -5.61 11.93 6.32
C TYR A 219 -5.58 10.53 6.94
N GLY A 220 -4.45 9.82 6.90
CA GLY A 220 -4.26 8.51 7.52
C GLY A 220 -4.19 7.37 6.51
N PHE A 221 -3.87 6.19 7.03
CA PHE A 221 -3.70 4.94 6.26
C PHE A 221 -4.87 4.66 5.33
N PHE A 222 -6.09 4.80 5.83
CA PHE A 222 -7.29 4.48 5.03
C PHE A 222 -7.37 5.32 3.75
N SER A 223 -6.99 6.61 3.80
CA SER A 223 -7.04 7.48 2.63
C SER A 223 -6.02 7.09 1.56
N ALA A 224 -4.82 6.66 1.96
CA ALA A 224 -3.79 6.20 1.03
C ALA A 224 -4.17 4.84 0.42
N PHE A 225 -4.61 3.90 1.26
CA PHE A 225 -5.14 2.61 0.85
C PHE A 225 -6.27 2.76 -0.16
N LEU A 226 -7.25 3.62 0.12
CA LEU A 226 -8.39 3.84 -0.77
C LEU A 226 -7.96 4.43 -2.12
N ALA A 227 -7.04 5.39 -2.14
CA ALA A 227 -6.52 5.92 -3.40
C ALA A 227 -5.84 4.83 -4.24
N HIS A 228 -5.01 4.01 -3.60
CA HIS A 228 -4.32 2.92 -4.28
C HIS A 228 -5.28 1.85 -4.80
N SER A 229 -6.24 1.42 -3.97
CA SER A 229 -7.31 0.52 -4.38
C SER A 229 -8.07 1.00 -5.61
N PHE A 230 -8.50 2.27 -5.61
CA PHE A 230 -9.22 2.85 -6.74
C PHE A 230 -8.33 3.06 -7.96
N TYR A 231 -7.06 3.37 -7.77
CA TYR A 231 -6.11 3.48 -8.87
C TYR A 231 -6.03 2.14 -9.60
N ASN A 232 -5.83 1.05 -8.86
CA ASN A 232 -5.76 -0.29 -9.44
C ASN A 232 -7.09 -0.73 -10.07
N LEU A 233 -8.21 -0.53 -9.37
CA LEU A 233 -9.55 -0.86 -9.86
C LEU A 233 -9.88 -0.16 -11.19
N CYS A 234 -9.53 1.12 -11.31
CA CYS A 234 -9.86 1.91 -12.49
C CYS A 234 -8.88 1.70 -13.66
N SER A 235 -7.76 1.01 -13.46
CA SER A 235 -6.71 0.86 -14.48
C SER A 235 -7.23 0.24 -15.79
N GLY A 236 -7.89 -0.93 -15.71
CA GLY A 236 -8.46 -1.62 -16.87
C GLY A 236 -9.63 -0.86 -17.49
N ILE A 237 -10.48 -0.25 -16.66
CA ILE A 237 -11.65 0.53 -17.12
C ILE A 237 -11.18 1.74 -17.94
N VAL A 238 -10.25 2.52 -17.41
CA VAL A 238 -9.75 3.74 -18.06
C VAL A 238 -8.99 3.40 -19.34
N LEU A 239 -8.14 2.37 -19.30
CA LEU A 239 -7.43 1.89 -20.50
C LEU A 239 -8.42 1.49 -21.61
N GLY A 240 -9.43 0.69 -21.27
CA GLY A 240 -10.47 0.28 -22.21
C GLY A 240 -11.31 1.43 -22.77
N MET A 241 -11.55 2.48 -21.98
CA MET A 241 -12.20 3.70 -22.48
C MET A 241 -11.32 4.48 -23.46
N ILE A 242 -10.03 4.66 -23.14
CA ILE A 242 -9.10 5.38 -24.02
C ILE A 242 -8.93 4.65 -25.35
N MET A 243 -8.77 3.33 -25.34
CA MET A 243 -8.64 2.51 -26.56
C MET A 243 -9.88 2.55 -27.48
N ARG A 244 -11.04 3.02 -27.00
CA ARG A 244 -12.24 3.19 -27.84
C ARG A 244 -12.31 4.56 -28.51
N VAL A 245 -11.51 5.52 -28.04
CA VAL A 245 -11.53 6.91 -28.49
C VAL A 245 -10.30 7.25 -29.35
N LEU A 246 -9.20 6.50 -29.17
CA LEU A 246 -8.01 6.53 -30.03
C LEU A 246 -8.17 5.56 -31.20
#